data_AF-A0A1E4HXH9-F1
#
_entry.id   AF-A0A1E4HXH9-F1
#
_cell.length_a   1.000
_cell.length_b   1.000
_cell.length_c   1.000
_cell.angle_alpha   90.00
_cell.angle_beta   90.00
_cell.angle_gamma   90.00
#
_symmetry.space_group_name_H-M   'P 1'
#
loop_
_entity.id
_entity.type
_entity.pdbx_description
1 polymer ?
#
loop_
_entity_poly.entity_id
_entity_poly.type
_entity_poly.pdbx_seq_one_letter_code
_entity_poly.pdbx_strand_id
1 'polypeptide(L)'
;MLDPNDTIAAIASPAGAGARGIVRLSGPDAWTIALSGFLADVEKPRPVRAEVRSGTLRVDGLRPLLPVLISLWTPPRTYTGQALAEIHTVGSPPLMNLLLAHCLHRGARHAEPGEFTLRAFLSGRIDLTRAEAVLGVIEARNPAQLEASLKQLAGGLHGPIHELREQLLDLVAHLEANLDFAEEPDVDPLGRDHLAQSLEVSAHDLETLADRLRSRERPDGKPRVVLMGAPNAGKSRLFNILVGDDHALVSPIAGTTRDYLTAIGDCDGLAVEFVDTAGHEEARDAIEDQAQSFRSDQVERADLVLECVPAASDLVKEEAYSAAMADRTVLRVRTKCDLVPRSLETPSRGLGVDTSAATGAGIAELRLEIARRIRGQEVEGDLSTTTGARCRDSLYQAARALRTASETIRMVGGDELVALDLRLAIDELGKVVGAVVTDDILDRVFRKFCIGK
;
A
#
# COMPACT_ATOMS: atom_id res chain seq x y z
N MET A 1 18.98 13.33 -17.16
CA MET A 1 17.78 13.87 -17.84
C MET A 1 17.23 12.72 -18.65
N LEU A 2 16.03 12.26 -18.32
CA LEU A 2 15.40 11.11 -18.99
C LEU A 2 15.05 11.52 -20.42
N ASP A 3 15.70 10.93 -21.43
CA ASP A 3 15.24 11.05 -22.82
C ASP A 3 14.23 9.93 -23.09
N PRO A 4 12.92 10.24 -23.22
CA PRO A 4 11.92 9.21 -23.48
C PRO A 4 12.11 8.53 -24.84
N ASN A 5 12.90 9.09 -25.76
CA ASN A 5 13.15 8.55 -27.09
C ASN A 5 14.41 7.68 -27.17
N ASP A 6 15.24 7.61 -26.12
CA ASP A 6 16.35 6.66 -26.12
C ASP A 6 15.86 5.21 -25.95
N THR A 7 16.72 4.24 -26.25
CA THR A 7 16.44 2.82 -26.00
C THR A 7 17.08 2.39 -24.70
N ILE A 8 16.28 1.89 -23.76
CA ILE A 8 16.74 1.33 -22.49
C ILE A 8 16.83 -0.18 -22.52
N ALA A 9 17.75 -0.74 -21.73
CA ALA A 9 17.89 -2.16 -21.46
C ALA A 9 18.09 -2.45 -19.96
N ALA A 10 17.56 -3.57 -19.48
CA ALA A 10 17.80 -4.10 -18.14
C ALA A 10 17.55 -5.61 -18.05
N ILE A 11 18.02 -6.24 -16.98
CA ILE A 11 17.64 -7.62 -16.62
C ILE A 11 16.24 -7.56 -15.98
N ALA A 12 15.29 -8.33 -16.51
CA ALA A 12 13.89 -8.36 -16.08
C ALA A 12 13.53 -9.60 -15.24
N SER A 13 14.43 -10.57 -15.16
CA SER A 13 14.30 -11.74 -14.26
C SER A 13 14.90 -11.44 -12.88
N PRO A 14 14.37 -12.04 -11.78
CA PRO A 14 14.97 -11.94 -10.46
C PRO A 14 16.45 -12.32 -10.42
N ALA A 15 17.22 -11.70 -9.52
CA ALA A 15 18.63 -12.00 -9.33
C ALA A 15 18.82 -13.44 -8.79
N GLY A 16 19.68 -14.22 -9.44
CA GLY A 16 20.01 -15.58 -9.01
C GLY A 16 20.28 -16.51 -10.19
N ALA A 17 20.43 -17.80 -9.88
CA ALA A 17 20.44 -18.86 -10.89
C ALA A 17 19.01 -19.35 -11.16
N GLY A 18 18.67 -19.61 -12.42
CA GLY A 18 17.33 -20.05 -12.81
C GLY A 18 17.28 -20.68 -14.19
N ALA A 19 16.23 -21.46 -14.45
CA ALA A 19 16.03 -22.11 -15.76
C ALA A 19 15.88 -21.10 -16.91
N ARG A 20 15.46 -19.86 -16.61
CA ARG A 20 15.38 -18.74 -17.55
C ARG A 20 15.87 -17.45 -16.91
N GLY A 21 16.48 -16.60 -17.72
CA GLY A 21 16.79 -15.21 -17.44
C GLY A 21 16.42 -14.35 -18.65
N ILE A 22 16.03 -13.11 -18.38
CA ILE A 22 15.45 -12.20 -19.40
C ILE A 22 16.20 -10.88 -19.37
N VAL A 23 16.65 -10.41 -20.53
CA VAL A 23 17.05 -9.01 -20.75
C VAL A 23 15.99 -8.33 -21.60
N ARG A 24 15.35 -7.29 -21.05
CA ARG A 24 14.25 -6.52 -21.67
C ARG A 24 14.80 -5.21 -22.22
N LEU A 25 14.34 -4.81 -23.41
CA LEU A 25 14.67 -3.55 -24.07
C LEU A 25 13.40 -2.81 -24.47
N SER A 26 13.38 -1.48 -24.33
CA SER A 26 12.29 -0.59 -24.77
C SER A 26 12.83 0.68 -25.42
N GLY A 27 12.29 1.06 -26.57
CA GLY A 27 12.67 2.26 -27.32
C GLY A 27 12.71 2.02 -28.82
N PRO A 28 13.04 3.03 -29.64
CA PRO A 28 13.00 2.92 -31.10
C PRO A 28 13.92 1.82 -31.66
N ASP A 29 15.09 1.60 -31.04
CA ASP A 29 16.10 0.66 -31.50
C ASP A 29 16.03 -0.71 -30.79
N ALA A 30 15.05 -0.94 -29.91
CA ALA A 30 14.95 -2.14 -29.09
C ALA A 30 15.04 -3.45 -29.93
N TRP A 31 14.38 -3.46 -31.08
CA TRP A 31 14.43 -4.59 -32.03
C TRP A 31 15.80 -4.72 -32.71
N THR A 32 16.35 -3.60 -33.20
CA THR A 32 17.66 -3.54 -33.87
C THR A 32 18.78 -4.05 -32.96
N ILE A 33 18.75 -3.65 -31.69
CA ILE A 33 19.73 -4.05 -30.68
C ILE A 33 19.55 -5.53 -30.32
N ALA A 34 18.32 -5.98 -30.04
CA ALA A 34 18.06 -7.37 -29.65
C ALA A 34 18.46 -8.39 -30.74
N LEU A 35 18.29 -8.03 -32.02
CA LEU A 35 18.64 -8.88 -33.16
C LEU A 35 20.12 -8.78 -33.58
N SER A 36 20.90 -7.90 -32.95
CA SER A 36 22.28 -7.63 -33.35
C SER A 36 23.21 -8.79 -33.01
N GLY A 37 23.66 -9.53 -34.03
CA GLY A 37 24.42 -10.76 -33.86
C GLY A 37 23.56 -12.01 -33.64
N PHE A 38 22.24 -11.91 -33.79
CA PHE A 38 21.32 -13.05 -33.79
C PHE A 38 21.42 -13.83 -35.11
N LEU A 39 21.40 -15.15 -35.02
CA LEU A 39 21.54 -16.11 -36.10
C LEU A 39 20.38 -17.11 -36.01
N ALA A 40 19.55 -17.12 -37.05
CA ALA A 40 18.43 -18.04 -37.24
C ALA A 40 18.19 -18.27 -38.74
N ASP A 41 17.60 -19.42 -39.10
CA ASP A 41 17.38 -19.86 -40.49
C ASP A 41 16.19 -19.15 -41.21
N VAL A 42 15.89 -17.89 -40.88
CA VAL A 42 14.65 -17.21 -41.33
C VAL A 42 14.88 -15.73 -41.65
N GLU A 43 14.13 -15.19 -42.63
CA GLU A 43 14.18 -13.79 -43.07
C GLU A 43 14.12 -12.77 -41.92
N LYS A 44 14.72 -11.59 -42.13
CA LYS A 44 14.67 -10.45 -41.19
C LYS A 44 13.21 -10.10 -40.82
N PRO A 45 12.92 -9.80 -39.54
CA PRO A 45 11.57 -9.46 -39.12
C PRO A 45 11.06 -8.19 -39.77
N ARG A 46 9.74 -8.16 -40.00
CA ARG A 46 9.01 -6.96 -40.40
C ARG A 46 8.19 -6.49 -39.18
N PRO A 47 8.28 -5.23 -38.74
CA PRO A 47 7.61 -4.74 -37.54
C PRO A 47 6.10 -4.50 -37.77
N VAL A 48 5.38 -5.59 -38.03
CA VAL A 48 3.94 -5.60 -38.38
C VAL A 48 3.11 -6.33 -37.32
N ARG A 49 3.70 -7.30 -36.61
CA ARG A 49 3.07 -8.09 -35.53
C ARG A 49 4.12 -8.45 -34.48
N ALA A 50 3.64 -8.82 -33.29
CA ALA A 50 4.50 -9.47 -32.30
C ALA A 50 4.91 -10.86 -32.80
N GLU A 51 6.15 -11.26 -32.54
CA GLU A 51 6.73 -12.54 -32.95
C GLU A 51 7.76 -13.04 -31.95
N VAL A 52 8.02 -14.36 -31.99
CA VAL A 52 8.99 -15.04 -31.13
C VAL A 52 9.91 -15.88 -32.01
N ARG A 53 11.23 -15.72 -31.83
CA ARG A 53 12.27 -16.41 -32.62
C ARG A 53 13.16 -17.23 -31.72
N SER A 54 13.34 -18.51 -32.05
CA SER A 54 14.41 -19.35 -31.50
C SER A 54 15.64 -19.27 -32.39
N GLY A 55 16.83 -19.24 -31.80
CA GLY A 55 18.09 -19.21 -32.56
C GLY A 55 19.29 -19.10 -31.64
N THR A 56 20.40 -18.56 -32.17
CA THR A 56 21.60 -18.31 -31.36
C THR A 56 22.07 -16.86 -31.48
N LEU A 57 22.63 -16.33 -30.41
CA LEU A 57 23.13 -14.95 -30.32
C LEU A 57 24.64 -14.95 -30.08
N ARG A 58 25.36 -14.17 -30.87
CA ARG A 58 26.78 -13.92 -30.65
C ARG A 58 26.96 -12.78 -29.64
N VAL A 59 27.21 -13.14 -28.38
CA VAL A 59 27.39 -12.19 -27.27
C VAL A 59 28.87 -11.85 -27.11
N ASP A 60 29.21 -10.57 -26.93
CA ASP A 60 30.60 -10.15 -26.79
C ASP A 60 31.20 -10.68 -25.49
N GLY A 61 32.45 -11.16 -25.54
CA GLY A 61 33.09 -11.85 -24.41
C GLY A 61 32.68 -13.32 -24.22
N LEU A 62 31.64 -13.80 -24.90
CA LEU A 62 31.23 -15.21 -24.89
C LEU A 62 31.71 -15.93 -26.15
N ARG A 63 32.53 -16.98 -25.99
CA ARG A 63 33.06 -17.77 -27.12
C ARG A 63 31.99 -18.64 -27.82
N PRO A 64 31.18 -19.46 -27.11
CA PRO A 64 30.08 -20.18 -27.76
C PRO A 64 28.98 -19.22 -28.19
N LEU A 65 28.30 -19.55 -29.30
CA LEU A 65 27.02 -18.91 -29.64
C LEU A 65 26.00 -19.28 -28.56
N LEU A 66 25.28 -18.28 -28.04
CA LEU A 66 24.33 -18.46 -26.96
C LEU A 66 22.97 -18.87 -27.50
N PRO A 67 22.39 -20.02 -27.10
CA PRO A 67 20.99 -20.31 -27.42
C PRO A 67 20.08 -19.28 -26.76
N VAL A 68 19.24 -18.63 -27.57
CA VAL A 68 18.29 -17.61 -27.11
C VAL A 68 16.92 -17.80 -27.77
N LEU A 69 15.89 -17.31 -27.08
CA LEU A 69 14.59 -17.01 -27.64
C LEU A 69 14.39 -15.50 -27.57
N ILE A 70 14.14 -14.85 -28.70
CA ILE A 70 13.89 -13.41 -28.77
C ILE A 70 12.40 -13.19 -29.02
N SER A 71 11.75 -12.47 -28.11
CA SER A 71 10.38 -12.01 -28.25
C SER A 71 10.38 -10.54 -28.65
N LEU A 72 9.62 -10.18 -29.68
CA LEU A 72 9.54 -8.83 -30.23
C LEU A 72 8.08 -8.37 -30.27
N TRP A 73 7.81 -7.15 -29.78
CA TRP A 73 6.46 -6.55 -29.80
C TRP A 73 6.47 -5.17 -30.45
N THR A 74 5.42 -4.90 -31.23
CA THR A 74 5.25 -3.66 -32.00
C THR A 74 4.44 -2.61 -31.23
N PRO A 75 4.83 -1.32 -31.26
CA PRO A 75 3.99 -0.25 -30.72
C PRO A 75 2.67 -0.15 -31.53
N PRO A 76 1.59 0.39 -30.94
CA PRO A 76 1.46 0.85 -29.56
C PRO A 76 0.90 -0.25 -28.62
N ARG A 77 1.23 -1.54 -28.81
CA ARG A 77 0.69 -2.68 -28.03
C ARG A 77 1.77 -3.49 -27.26
N THR A 78 2.66 -2.81 -26.55
CA THR A 78 3.79 -3.39 -25.75
C THR A 78 3.92 -2.66 -24.40
N TYR A 79 4.35 -3.27 -23.30
CA TYR A 79 4.27 -2.69 -21.94
C TYR A 79 4.46 -1.15 -21.83
N THR A 80 5.56 -0.60 -22.33
CA THR A 80 5.98 0.81 -22.20
C THR A 80 5.33 1.83 -23.14
N GLY A 81 4.50 1.40 -24.10
CA GLY A 81 4.05 2.25 -25.22
C GLY A 81 4.86 2.07 -26.51
N GLN A 82 6.15 1.77 -26.37
CA GLN A 82 7.16 1.82 -27.43
C GLN A 82 7.36 0.47 -28.13
N ALA A 83 8.35 0.36 -29.03
CA ALA A 83 8.83 -0.96 -29.45
C ALA A 83 9.56 -1.65 -28.28
N LEU A 84 9.28 -2.94 -28.09
CA LEU A 84 9.79 -3.74 -26.99
C LEU A 84 10.42 -5.02 -27.53
N ALA A 85 11.53 -5.43 -26.92
CA ALA A 85 12.19 -6.70 -27.20
C ALA A 85 12.59 -7.37 -25.87
N GLU A 86 12.58 -8.70 -25.84
CA GLU A 86 13.11 -9.49 -24.74
C GLU A 86 13.98 -10.61 -25.27
N ILE A 87 15.18 -10.74 -24.70
CA ILE A 87 16.09 -11.86 -24.98
C ILE A 87 16.02 -12.82 -23.79
N HIS A 88 15.49 -14.02 -24.05
CA HIS A 88 15.32 -15.11 -23.10
C HIS A 88 16.45 -16.13 -23.29
N THR A 89 17.14 -16.49 -22.21
CA THR A 89 18.16 -17.55 -22.20
C THR A 89 18.24 -18.18 -20.80
N VAL A 90 19.27 -18.95 -20.47
CA VAL A 90 19.44 -19.51 -19.11
C VAL A 90 19.75 -18.42 -18.09
N GLY A 91 19.12 -18.47 -16.92
CA GLY A 91 19.31 -17.51 -15.83
C GLY A 91 20.62 -17.80 -15.09
N SER A 92 21.68 -17.06 -15.44
CA SER A 92 22.98 -17.14 -14.77
C SER A 92 23.54 -15.72 -14.63
N PRO A 93 23.85 -15.21 -13.42
CA PRO A 93 24.18 -13.81 -13.23
C PRO A 93 25.36 -13.29 -14.10
N PRO A 94 26.48 -14.02 -14.26
CA PRO A 94 27.54 -13.60 -15.18
C PRO A 94 27.08 -13.52 -16.65
N LEU A 95 26.20 -14.43 -17.08
CA LEU A 95 25.65 -14.43 -18.44
C LEU A 95 24.65 -13.28 -18.66
N MET A 96 23.80 -13.00 -17.68
CA MET A 96 22.87 -11.86 -17.72
C MET A 96 23.63 -10.54 -17.81
N ASN A 97 24.72 -10.39 -17.05
CA ASN A 97 25.56 -9.20 -17.11
C ASN A 97 26.27 -9.04 -18.47
N LEU A 98 26.79 -10.14 -19.06
CA LEU A 98 27.36 -10.11 -20.42
C LEU A 98 26.31 -9.75 -21.48
N LEU A 99 25.11 -10.31 -21.38
CA LEU A 99 24.01 -10.06 -22.32
C LEU A 99 23.48 -8.62 -22.22
N LEU A 100 23.37 -8.08 -20.99
CA LEU A 100 23.04 -6.68 -20.77
C LEU A 100 24.14 -5.78 -21.35
N ALA A 101 25.41 -6.01 -21.02
CA ALA A 101 26.53 -5.24 -21.55
C ALA A 101 26.59 -5.27 -23.10
N HIS A 102 26.30 -6.42 -23.71
CA HIS A 102 26.18 -6.55 -25.17
C HIS A 102 25.09 -5.65 -25.76
N CYS A 103 23.94 -5.49 -25.08
CA CYS A 103 22.90 -4.54 -25.48
C CYS A 103 23.37 -3.09 -25.30
N LEU A 104 24.02 -2.77 -24.18
CA LEU A 104 24.52 -1.42 -23.88
C LEU A 104 25.55 -0.94 -24.91
N HIS A 105 26.52 -1.78 -25.27
CA HIS A 105 27.52 -1.48 -26.32
C HIS A 105 26.92 -1.26 -27.72
N ARG A 106 25.63 -1.55 -27.92
CA ARG A 106 24.91 -1.38 -29.20
C ARG A 106 23.96 -0.17 -29.20
N GLY A 107 24.07 0.70 -28.20
CA GLY A 107 23.32 1.96 -28.14
C GLY A 107 22.14 1.94 -27.16
N ALA A 108 21.94 0.86 -26.39
CA ALA A 108 21.00 0.91 -25.28
C ALA A 108 21.62 1.65 -24.08
N ARG A 109 20.85 2.48 -23.39
CA ARG A 109 21.18 2.96 -22.05
C ARG A 109 20.73 1.93 -21.01
N HIS A 110 21.38 1.89 -19.85
CA HIS A 110 20.89 1.13 -18.71
C HIS A 110 19.62 1.80 -18.17
N ALA A 111 18.53 1.03 -18.01
CA ALA A 111 17.29 1.56 -17.46
C ALA A 111 17.48 2.03 -16.00
N GLU A 112 16.79 3.10 -15.63
CA GLU A 112 16.68 3.54 -14.23
C GLU A 112 15.62 2.71 -13.47
N PRO A 113 15.63 2.71 -12.12
CA PRO A 113 14.59 2.08 -11.31
C PRO A 113 13.18 2.52 -11.75
N GLY A 114 12.30 1.55 -12.04
CA GLY A 114 10.94 1.83 -12.49
C GLY A 114 10.76 2.40 -13.88
N GLU A 115 11.83 2.67 -14.65
CA GLU A 115 11.73 3.45 -15.89
C GLU A 115 10.80 2.82 -16.95
N PHE A 116 10.72 1.49 -17.03
CA PHE A 116 9.75 0.81 -17.90
C PHE A 116 8.30 1.14 -17.55
N THR A 117 7.96 1.22 -16.25
CA THR A 117 6.60 1.60 -15.82
C THR A 117 6.38 3.11 -15.93
N LEU A 118 7.40 3.94 -15.70
CA LEU A 118 7.34 5.38 -15.97
C LEU A 118 7.02 5.66 -17.45
N ARG A 119 7.68 4.97 -18.39
CA ARG A 119 7.37 5.09 -19.84
C ARG A 119 5.96 4.63 -20.17
N ALA A 120 5.45 3.57 -19.53
CA ALA A 120 4.06 3.16 -19.66
C ALA A 120 3.09 4.26 -19.18
N PHE A 121 3.41 4.94 -18.08
CA PHE A 121 2.63 6.09 -17.61
C PHE A 121 2.69 7.28 -18.58
N LEU A 122 3.91 7.71 -18.97
CA LEU A 122 4.12 8.83 -19.89
C LEU A 122 3.52 8.61 -21.30
N SER A 123 3.33 7.36 -21.73
CA SER A 123 2.64 7.02 -22.99
C SER A 123 1.12 6.92 -22.85
N GLY A 124 0.54 7.27 -21.70
CA GLY A 124 -0.90 7.20 -21.43
C GLY A 124 -1.46 5.77 -21.35
N ARG A 125 -0.60 4.75 -21.18
CA ARG A 125 -1.00 3.34 -21.18
C ARG A 125 -1.50 2.83 -19.84
N ILE A 126 -1.08 3.49 -18.78
CA ILE A 126 -1.52 3.30 -17.41
C ILE A 126 -1.58 4.66 -16.74
N ASP A 127 -2.56 4.88 -15.88
CA ASP A 127 -2.57 6.00 -14.94
C ASP A 127 -1.59 5.75 -13.78
N LEU A 128 -1.37 6.77 -12.94
CA LEU A 128 -0.43 6.67 -11.81
C LEU A 128 -0.87 5.62 -10.78
N THR A 129 -2.19 5.47 -10.54
CA THR A 129 -2.72 4.48 -9.60
C THR A 129 -2.49 3.05 -10.08
N ARG A 130 -2.57 2.79 -11.39
CA ARG A 130 -2.19 1.50 -11.99
C ARG A 130 -0.69 1.27 -11.94
N ALA A 131 0.14 2.30 -12.19
CA ALA A 131 1.59 2.19 -12.07
C ALA A 131 2.01 1.76 -10.65
N GLU A 132 1.42 2.39 -9.63
CA GLU A 132 1.59 2.04 -8.22
C GLU A 132 1.09 0.61 -7.92
N ALA A 133 -0.04 0.19 -8.51
CA ALA A 133 -0.56 -1.17 -8.37
C ALA A 133 0.38 -2.27 -8.93
N VAL A 134 1.16 -1.98 -9.99
CA VAL A 134 2.21 -2.90 -10.47
C VAL A 134 3.29 -3.12 -9.40
N LEU A 135 3.56 -2.16 -8.51
CA LEU A 135 4.46 -2.40 -7.37
C LEU A 135 3.77 -3.25 -6.31
N GLY A 136 2.52 -2.93 -5.95
CA GLY A 136 1.73 -3.70 -4.98
C GLY A 136 1.61 -5.20 -5.33
N VAL A 137 1.39 -5.54 -6.61
CA VAL A 137 1.36 -6.94 -7.07
C VAL A 137 2.70 -7.66 -6.89
N ILE A 138 3.84 -6.96 -7.06
CA ILE A 138 5.18 -7.54 -6.96
C ILE A 138 5.62 -7.69 -5.49
N GLU A 139 5.22 -6.76 -4.63
CA GLU A 139 5.58 -6.75 -3.20
C GLU A 139 4.58 -7.52 -2.31
N ALA A 140 3.44 -7.96 -2.86
CA ALA A 140 2.38 -8.67 -2.14
C ALA A 140 2.91 -9.92 -1.41
N ARG A 141 2.73 -9.95 -0.09
CA ARG A 141 3.17 -11.05 0.79
C ARG A 141 2.07 -12.04 1.14
N ASN A 142 0.81 -11.67 0.92
CA ASN A 142 -0.36 -12.49 1.20
C ASN A 142 -1.41 -12.39 0.07
N PRO A 143 -2.40 -13.31 0.00
CA PRO A 143 -3.41 -13.32 -1.07
C PRO A 143 -4.30 -12.07 -1.12
N ALA A 144 -4.61 -11.44 0.02
CA ALA A 144 -5.45 -10.24 0.07
C ALA A 144 -4.71 -9.01 -0.52
N GLN A 145 -3.42 -8.86 -0.20
CA GLN A 145 -2.52 -7.87 -0.81
C GLN A 145 -2.40 -8.06 -2.32
N LEU A 146 -2.35 -9.31 -2.79
CA LEU A 146 -2.35 -9.61 -4.21
C LEU A 146 -3.69 -9.23 -4.86
N GLU A 147 -4.83 -9.64 -4.27
CA GLU A 147 -6.16 -9.38 -4.82
C GLU A 147 -6.49 -7.88 -4.90
N ALA A 148 -6.23 -7.11 -3.84
CA ALA A 148 -6.50 -5.68 -3.83
C ALA A 148 -5.57 -4.91 -4.79
N SER A 149 -4.30 -5.32 -4.91
CA SER A 149 -3.39 -4.77 -5.93
C SER A 149 -3.85 -5.11 -7.36
N LEU A 150 -4.38 -6.32 -7.60
CA LEU A 150 -4.95 -6.71 -8.90
C LEU A 150 -6.24 -5.93 -9.22
N LYS A 151 -7.12 -5.66 -8.23
CA LYS A 151 -8.31 -4.79 -8.41
C LYS A 151 -7.91 -3.35 -8.77
N GLN A 152 -6.88 -2.80 -8.14
CA GLN A 152 -6.36 -1.48 -8.49
C GLN A 152 -5.71 -1.48 -9.88
N LEU A 153 -4.93 -2.51 -10.23
CA LEU A 153 -4.31 -2.67 -11.55
C LEU A 153 -5.33 -2.82 -12.68
N ALA A 154 -6.48 -3.45 -12.40
CA ALA A 154 -7.63 -3.52 -13.30
C ALA A 154 -8.35 -2.17 -13.50
N GLY A 155 -7.98 -1.12 -12.76
CA GLY A 155 -8.51 0.25 -12.89
C GLY A 155 -9.56 0.63 -11.85
N GLY A 156 -9.74 -0.14 -10.78
CA GLY A 156 -10.84 0.01 -9.81
C GLY A 156 -10.91 1.35 -9.05
N LEU A 157 -9.85 2.16 -9.04
CA LEU A 157 -9.86 3.53 -8.51
C LEU A 157 -9.96 4.60 -9.61
N HIS A 158 -9.48 4.30 -10.82
CA HIS A 158 -9.37 5.28 -11.90
C HIS A 158 -10.74 5.69 -12.44
N GLY A 159 -11.64 4.74 -12.69
CA GLY A 159 -12.95 5.00 -13.30
C GLY A 159 -13.76 6.06 -12.56
N PRO A 160 -14.15 5.85 -11.30
CA PRO A 160 -14.98 6.80 -10.55
C PRO A 160 -14.33 8.18 -10.38
N ILE A 161 -13.01 8.24 -10.16
CA ILE A 161 -12.27 9.50 -9.98
C ILE A 161 -12.19 10.27 -11.30
N HIS A 162 -11.97 9.57 -12.42
CA HIS A 162 -11.94 10.19 -13.75
C HIS A 162 -13.33 10.67 -14.17
N GLU A 163 -14.38 9.87 -13.95
CA GLU A 163 -15.78 10.22 -14.25
C GLU A 163 -16.20 11.48 -13.47
N LEU A 164 -15.92 11.54 -12.17
CA LEU A 164 -16.17 12.74 -11.36
C LEU A 164 -15.37 13.94 -11.86
N ARG A 165 -14.08 13.78 -12.19
CA ARG A 165 -13.25 14.89 -12.68
C ARG A 165 -13.78 15.49 -13.99
N GLU A 166 -14.25 14.67 -14.93
CA GLU A 166 -14.85 15.17 -16.18
C GLU A 166 -16.19 15.88 -15.92
N GLN A 167 -17.04 15.35 -15.03
CA GLN A 167 -18.29 16.03 -14.62
C GLN A 167 -18.02 17.41 -14.01
N LEU A 168 -16.97 17.56 -13.20
CA LEU A 168 -16.57 18.84 -12.61
C LEU A 168 -16.01 19.80 -13.67
N LEU A 169 -15.26 19.30 -14.66
CA LEU A 169 -14.78 20.11 -15.79
C LEU A 169 -15.93 20.66 -16.65
N ASP A 170 -16.90 19.80 -17.00
CA ASP A 170 -18.12 20.21 -17.70
C ASP A 170 -18.88 21.27 -16.90
N LEU A 171 -19.03 21.08 -15.59
CA LEU A 171 -19.70 22.04 -14.70
C LEU A 171 -18.99 23.39 -14.66
N VAL A 172 -17.65 23.41 -14.51
CA VAL A 172 -16.85 24.65 -14.56
C VAL A 172 -17.01 25.36 -15.89
N ALA A 173 -17.00 24.64 -17.02
CA ALA A 173 -17.22 25.22 -18.33
C ALA A 173 -18.61 25.87 -18.48
N HIS A 174 -19.66 25.29 -17.88
CA HIS A 174 -21.00 25.89 -17.87
C HIS A 174 -21.08 27.14 -16.98
N LEU A 175 -20.44 27.13 -15.80
CA LEU A 175 -20.39 28.30 -14.91
C LEU A 175 -19.63 29.46 -15.58
N GLU A 176 -18.49 29.18 -16.22
CA GLU A 176 -17.69 30.21 -16.91
C GLU A 176 -18.40 30.78 -18.14
N ALA A 177 -19.11 29.94 -18.91
CA ALA A 177 -19.97 30.44 -19.98
C ALA A 177 -21.07 31.39 -19.47
N ASN A 178 -21.67 31.10 -18.30
CA ASN A 178 -22.71 31.98 -17.73
C ASN A 178 -22.13 33.32 -17.22
N LEU A 179 -20.87 33.35 -16.76
CA LEU A 179 -20.20 34.58 -16.34
C LEU A 179 -19.94 35.54 -17.52
N ASP A 180 -19.58 35.02 -18.69
CA ASP A 180 -19.31 35.82 -19.89
C ASP A 180 -20.57 36.44 -20.54
N PHE A 181 -21.78 35.95 -20.21
CA PHE A 181 -23.05 36.36 -20.85
C PHE A 181 -24.13 36.87 -19.87
N ALA A 182 -23.74 37.35 -18.69
CA ALA A 182 -24.65 37.73 -17.61
C ALA A 182 -25.46 39.04 -17.84
N GLU A 183 -26.47 39.00 -18.72
CA GLU A 183 -27.54 40.04 -18.79
C GLU A 183 -28.93 39.55 -18.32
N GLU A 184 -29.16 38.24 -18.13
CA GLU A 184 -30.46 37.69 -17.69
C GLU A 184 -30.36 36.87 -16.38
N PRO A 185 -31.07 37.26 -15.30
CA PRO A 185 -31.07 36.54 -14.03
C PRO A 185 -32.23 35.54 -13.93
N ASP A 186 -32.17 34.45 -14.69
CA ASP A 186 -33.19 33.36 -14.65
C ASP A 186 -32.52 31.99 -14.40
N VAL A 187 -31.79 31.87 -13.30
CA VAL A 187 -31.24 30.59 -12.82
C VAL A 187 -32.24 29.92 -11.89
N ASP A 188 -32.77 28.77 -12.32
CA ASP A 188 -33.72 27.95 -11.54
C ASP A 188 -33.16 27.63 -10.14
N PRO A 189 -33.82 28.10 -9.04
CA PRO A 189 -33.40 27.80 -7.68
C PRO A 189 -33.36 26.29 -7.38
N LEU A 190 -34.25 25.50 -7.99
CA LEU A 190 -34.27 24.04 -7.81
C LEU A 190 -33.03 23.39 -8.42
N GLY A 191 -32.54 23.94 -9.54
CA GLY A 191 -31.28 23.53 -10.16
C GLY A 191 -30.06 23.78 -9.27
N ARG A 192 -30.02 24.91 -8.56
CA ARG A 192 -28.94 25.22 -7.61
C ARG A 192 -28.95 24.31 -6.38
N ASP A 193 -30.11 24.04 -5.78
CA ASP A 193 -30.21 23.12 -4.64
C ASP A 193 -29.82 21.68 -5.01
N HIS A 194 -30.25 21.20 -6.19
CA HIS A 194 -29.82 19.90 -6.72
C HIS A 194 -28.31 19.84 -6.97
N LEU A 195 -27.71 20.90 -7.51
CA LEU A 195 -26.27 20.97 -7.74
C LEU A 195 -25.49 20.90 -6.43
N ALA A 196 -25.86 21.71 -5.43
CA ALA A 196 -25.24 21.68 -4.11
C ALA A 196 -25.35 20.29 -3.45
N GLN A 197 -26.51 19.62 -3.58
CA GLN A 197 -26.67 18.25 -3.10
C GLN A 197 -25.77 17.25 -3.84
N SER A 198 -25.60 17.38 -5.15
CA SER A 198 -24.71 16.52 -5.94
C SER A 198 -23.25 16.66 -5.50
N LEU A 199 -22.78 17.89 -5.27
CA LEU A 199 -21.41 18.15 -4.79
C LEU A 199 -21.19 17.60 -3.37
N GLU A 200 -22.19 17.69 -2.50
CA GLU A 200 -22.16 17.12 -1.15
C GLU A 200 -22.01 15.58 -1.16
N VAL A 201 -22.78 14.90 -2.02
CA VAL A 201 -22.69 13.44 -2.20
C VAL A 201 -21.30 13.07 -2.73
N SER A 202 -20.81 13.76 -3.76
CA SER A 202 -19.46 13.53 -4.29
C SER A 202 -18.36 13.77 -3.25
N ALA A 203 -18.50 14.77 -2.37
CA ALA A 203 -17.57 15.00 -1.27
C ALA A 203 -17.57 13.81 -0.28
N HIS A 204 -18.74 13.30 0.10
CA HIS A 204 -18.87 12.16 1.00
C HIS A 204 -18.32 10.85 0.40
N ASP A 205 -18.51 10.62 -0.90
CA ASP A 205 -17.93 9.48 -1.60
C ASP A 205 -16.39 9.55 -1.64
N LEU A 206 -15.83 10.74 -1.86
CA LEU A 206 -14.38 10.97 -1.82
C LEU A 206 -13.79 10.80 -0.40
N GLU A 207 -14.48 11.24 0.65
CA GLU A 207 -14.09 10.97 2.04
C GLU A 207 -14.13 9.48 2.37
N THR A 208 -15.23 8.82 2.00
CA THR A 208 -15.38 7.37 2.19
C THR A 208 -14.26 6.61 1.48
N LEU A 209 -13.82 7.09 0.31
CA LEU A 209 -12.67 6.55 -0.41
C LEU A 209 -11.34 6.85 0.30
N ALA A 210 -11.15 8.05 0.83
CA ALA A 210 -9.97 8.45 1.60
C ALA A 210 -9.84 7.67 2.92
N ASP A 211 -10.93 7.47 3.65
CA ASP A 211 -10.97 6.67 4.89
C ASP A 211 -10.66 5.19 4.62
N ARG A 212 -11.15 4.64 3.51
CA ARG A 212 -10.79 3.28 3.02
C ARG A 212 -9.31 3.16 2.63
N LEU A 213 -8.59 4.27 2.40
CA LEU A 213 -7.13 4.28 2.25
C LEU A 213 -6.43 4.48 3.59
N ARG A 214 -6.99 5.29 4.50
CA ARG A 214 -6.45 5.56 5.85
C ARG A 214 -6.29 4.28 6.68
N SER A 215 -7.20 3.31 6.56
CA SER A 215 -7.08 2.01 7.25
C SER A 215 -5.89 1.15 6.80
N ARG A 216 -5.22 1.52 5.70
CA ARG A 216 -4.16 0.73 5.03
C ARG A 216 -2.76 1.31 5.17
N GLU A 217 -2.56 2.19 6.14
CA GLU A 217 -1.32 2.95 6.32
C GLU A 217 -0.75 2.83 7.73
N ARG A 218 0.19 1.88 7.93
CA ARG A 218 1.13 1.92 9.05
C ARG A 218 2.58 1.76 8.58
N PRO A 219 3.55 2.53 9.13
CA PRO A 219 4.89 2.67 8.54
C PRO A 219 5.64 1.36 8.24
N ASP A 220 5.43 0.34 9.08
CA ASP A 220 6.15 -0.93 9.07
C ASP A 220 5.35 -2.13 8.52
N GLY A 221 4.06 -1.96 8.21
CA GLY A 221 3.18 -3.04 7.73
C GLY A 221 3.03 -4.23 8.71
N LYS A 222 3.08 -3.97 10.01
CA LYS A 222 2.91 -4.97 11.08
C LYS A 222 1.65 -4.65 11.89
N PRO A 223 0.79 -5.64 12.16
CA PRO A 223 -0.33 -5.46 13.08
C PRO A 223 0.16 -5.23 14.50
N ARG A 224 -0.61 -4.45 15.26
CA ARG A 224 -0.27 -3.94 16.60
C ARG A 224 -1.15 -4.59 17.65
N VAL A 225 -0.51 -5.29 18.58
CA VAL A 225 -1.16 -6.04 19.66
C VAL A 225 -0.84 -5.41 21.01
N VAL A 226 -1.84 -4.81 21.64
CA VAL A 226 -1.69 -4.09 22.92
C VAL A 226 -2.10 -4.98 24.09
N LEU A 227 -1.19 -5.17 25.04
CA LEU A 227 -1.47 -5.87 26.30
C LEU A 227 -2.09 -4.88 27.30
N MET A 228 -3.29 -5.19 27.77
CA MET A 228 -4.06 -4.45 28.77
C MET A 228 -4.43 -5.37 29.94
N GLY A 229 -4.78 -4.80 31.09
CA GLY A 229 -5.20 -5.55 32.29
C GLY A 229 -4.59 -5.00 33.58
N ALA A 230 -5.03 -5.56 34.70
CA ALA A 230 -4.66 -5.14 36.06
C ALA A 230 -3.13 -5.03 36.30
N PRO A 231 -2.68 -4.28 37.32
CA PRO A 231 -1.31 -4.37 37.81
C PRO A 231 -1.05 -5.80 38.28
N ASN A 232 0.18 -6.28 38.11
CA ASN A 232 0.55 -7.68 38.36
C ASN A 232 -0.24 -8.72 37.52
N ALA A 233 -1.03 -8.35 36.51
CA ALA A 233 -1.73 -9.27 35.61
C ALA A 233 -0.82 -10.12 34.70
N GLY A 234 0.51 -10.01 34.83
CA GLY A 234 1.47 -10.79 34.06
C GLY A 234 1.82 -10.24 32.68
N LYS A 235 1.26 -9.07 32.29
CA LYS A 235 1.47 -8.43 30.97
C LYS A 235 2.93 -8.39 30.52
N SER A 236 3.82 -7.78 31.29
CA SER A 236 5.25 -7.67 30.95
C SER A 236 5.98 -9.02 30.81
N ARG A 237 5.55 -10.05 31.57
CA ARG A 237 6.08 -11.42 31.43
C ARG A 237 5.56 -12.09 30.16
N LEU A 238 4.28 -11.87 29.83
CA LEU A 238 3.66 -12.36 28.60
C LEU A 238 4.27 -11.67 27.36
N PHE A 239 4.47 -10.35 27.42
CA PHE A 239 5.16 -9.54 26.41
C PHE A 239 6.55 -10.10 26.10
N ASN A 240 7.42 -10.27 27.11
CA ASN A 240 8.77 -10.80 26.90
C ASN A 240 8.76 -12.18 26.21
N ILE A 241 7.82 -13.05 26.58
CA ILE A 241 7.69 -14.40 26.00
C ILE A 241 7.09 -14.38 24.60
N LEU A 242 6.20 -13.43 24.29
CA LEU A 242 5.66 -13.21 22.96
C LEU A 242 6.70 -12.60 22.00
N VAL A 243 7.61 -11.78 22.50
CA VAL A 243 8.73 -11.20 21.72
C VAL A 243 9.83 -12.23 21.46
N GLY A 244 10.26 -12.98 22.49
CA GLY A 244 11.34 -13.97 22.39
C GLY A 244 12.75 -13.37 22.39
N ASP A 245 13.77 -14.19 22.65
CA ASP A 245 15.14 -13.72 22.93
C ASP A 245 15.92 -13.23 21.69
N ASP A 246 15.62 -13.73 20.47
CA ASP A 246 16.46 -13.49 19.28
C ASP A 246 16.11 -12.23 18.45
N HIS A 247 14.98 -11.55 18.70
CA HIS A 247 14.49 -10.45 17.86
C HIS A 247 14.10 -9.15 18.61
N ALA A 248 14.66 -8.94 19.81
CA ALA A 248 14.52 -7.68 20.55
C ALA A 248 15.34 -6.51 19.93
N LEU A 249 14.91 -6.00 18.77
CA LEU A 249 15.33 -4.68 18.29
C LEU A 249 14.64 -3.59 19.14
N VAL A 250 15.22 -3.31 20.30
CA VAL A 250 14.83 -2.18 21.15
C VAL A 250 15.19 -0.88 20.42
N SER A 251 14.18 -0.12 19.98
CA SER A 251 14.38 1.22 19.44
C SER A 251 14.67 2.21 20.58
N PRO A 252 15.86 2.83 20.66
CA PRO A 252 16.22 3.71 21.77
C PRO A 252 15.78 5.15 21.47
N ILE A 253 14.47 5.42 21.50
CA ILE A 253 13.97 6.80 21.54
C ILE A 253 14.08 7.31 22.98
N ALA A 254 15.29 7.71 23.36
CA ALA A 254 15.54 8.39 24.64
C ALA A 254 14.90 9.79 24.61
N GLY A 255 13.93 10.07 25.48
CA GLY A 255 13.37 11.43 25.53
C GLY A 255 12.24 11.73 26.53
N THR A 256 11.32 10.81 26.81
CA THR A 256 10.14 11.11 27.67
C THR A 256 9.70 9.92 28.50
N THR A 257 9.70 10.10 29.82
CA THR A 257 9.29 9.11 30.83
C THR A 257 7.77 8.91 30.90
N ARG A 258 7.31 7.65 30.77
CA ARG A 258 6.36 6.92 31.66
C ARG A 258 5.47 5.92 30.89
N ASP A 259 5.86 4.65 30.84
CA ASP A 259 6.57 4.12 29.67
C ASP A 259 5.77 2.90 29.16
N TYR A 260 5.56 2.78 27.85
CA TYR A 260 5.06 1.54 27.24
C TYR A 260 6.19 0.88 26.44
N LEU A 261 6.35 -0.43 26.59
CA LEU A 261 7.40 -1.17 25.87
C LEU A 261 6.85 -1.61 24.51
N THR A 262 7.65 -1.45 23.45
CA THR A 262 7.33 -1.92 22.10
C THR A 262 8.41 -2.86 21.61
N ALA A 263 8.02 -3.99 21.01
CA ALA A 263 8.95 -4.93 20.38
C ALA A 263 8.21 -5.84 19.39
N ILE A 264 8.95 -6.46 18.47
CA ILE A 264 8.42 -7.29 17.41
C ILE A 264 8.51 -8.77 17.82
N GLY A 265 7.44 -9.55 17.61
CA GLY A 265 7.45 -11.00 17.81
C GLY A 265 6.73 -11.75 16.67
N ASP A 266 6.93 -13.06 16.57
CA ASP A 266 6.30 -13.91 15.55
C ASP A 266 5.03 -14.62 16.06
N CYS A 267 3.92 -14.45 15.37
CA CYS A 267 2.69 -15.20 15.61
C CYS A 267 2.35 -16.06 14.38
N ASP A 268 2.79 -17.32 14.37
CA ASP A 268 2.50 -18.26 13.27
C ASP A 268 2.99 -17.74 11.90
N GLY A 269 4.20 -17.17 11.86
CA GLY A 269 4.76 -16.54 10.67
C GLY A 269 4.29 -15.10 10.39
N LEU A 270 3.43 -14.53 11.25
CA LEU A 270 3.02 -13.12 11.21
C LEU A 270 3.90 -12.30 12.14
N ALA A 271 4.65 -11.33 11.62
CA ALA A 271 5.41 -10.39 12.44
C ALA A 271 4.48 -9.33 13.06
N VAL A 272 4.39 -9.31 14.39
CA VAL A 272 3.47 -8.48 15.17
C VAL A 272 4.26 -7.46 15.99
N GLU A 273 3.82 -6.20 16.06
CA GLU A 273 4.29 -5.25 17.09
C GLU A 273 3.49 -5.47 18.38
N PHE A 274 4.17 -5.94 19.42
CA PHE A 274 3.60 -5.99 20.77
C PHE A 274 3.81 -4.69 21.52
N VAL A 275 2.84 -4.31 22.35
CA VAL A 275 2.89 -3.13 23.21
C VAL A 275 2.49 -3.51 24.64
N ASP A 276 3.41 -3.41 25.60
CA ASP A 276 3.06 -3.55 27.03
C ASP A 276 2.69 -2.19 27.61
N THR A 277 1.42 -2.02 27.98
CA THR A 277 0.99 -0.83 28.74
C THR A 277 1.26 -1.06 30.23
N ALA A 278 2.17 -0.29 30.81
CA ALA A 278 2.54 -0.44 32.22
C ALA A 278 1.30 -0.48 33.13
N GLY A 279 1.29 -1.38 34.12
CA GLY A 279 0.15 -1.60 35.01
C GLY A 279 -0.22 -0.40 35.88
N HIS A 280 -1.43 -0.42 36.43
CA HIS A 280 -1.93 0.60 37.36
C HIS A 280 -1.22 0.47 38.72
N GLU A 281 -0.10 1.15 38.93
CA GLU A 281 0.32 1.45 40.29
C GLU A 281 -0.58 2.56 40.85
N GLU A 282 -1.22 2.28 42.00
CA GLU A 282 -1.86 3.31 42.84
C GLU A 282 -0.75 4.18 43.49
N ALA A 283 -0.09 5.01 42.68
CA ALA A 283 0.87 6.01 43.14
C ALA A 283 0.16 7.36 43.25
N ARG A 284 0.19 7.94 44.46
CA ARG A 284 -0.64 9.08 44.85
C ARG A 284 -0.30 10.37 44.08
N ASP A 285 -1.37 11.10 43.75
CA ASP A 285 -1.46 12.50 43.31
C ASP A 285 -1.09 12.87 41.85
N ALA A 286 -2.06 13.56 41.22
CA ALA A 286 -1.94 14.53 40.11
C ALA A 286 -1.36 14.12 38.74
N ILE A 287 -1.06 12.83 38.50
CA ILE A 287 -0.50 12.35 37.20
C ILE A 287 -1.52 11.50 36.41
N GLU A 288 -2.75 11.35 36.91
CA GLU A 288 -3.74 10.37 36.43
C GLU A 288 -4.23 10.61 34.98
N ASP A 289 -4.67 11.84 34.64
CA ASP A 289 -5.28 12.14 33.34
C ASP A 289 -4.35 11.81 32.16
N GLN A 290 -3.07 12.18 32.28
CA GLN A 290 -2.11 12.01 31.19
C GLN A 290 -1.72 10.54 30.99
N ALA A 291 -1.57 9.77 32.07
CA ALA A 291 -1.31 8.34 32.01
C ALA A 291 -2.52 7.55 31.48
N GLN A 292 -3.75 8.01 31.79
CA GLN A 292 -4.97 7.42 31.25
C GLN A 292 -5.15 7.76 29.76
N SER A 293 -4.89 9.02 29.35
CA SER A 293 -4.90 9.43 27.94
C SER A 293 -3.94 8.59 27.11
N PHE A 294 -2.66 8.47 27.50
CA PHE A 294 -1.69 7.69 26.72
C PHE A 294 -2.04 6.20 26.58
N ARG A 295 -2.68 5.60 27.60
CA ARG A 295 -3.21 4.23 27.50
C ARG A 295 -4.36 4.15 26.51
N SER A 296 -5.32 5.08 26.58
CA SER A 296 -6.40 5.20 25.60
C SER A 296 -5.86 5.33 24.17
N ASP A 297 -4.86 6.19 23.95
CA ASP A 297 -4.19 6.37 22.65
C ASP A 297 -3.56 5.07 22.14
N GLN A 298 -2.92 4.27 23.01
CA GLN A 298 -2.34 2.99 22.58
C GLN A 298 -3.42 2.00 22.17
N VAL A 299 -4.50 1.91 22.97
CA VAL A 299 -5.62 0.97 22.80
C VAL A 299 -6.53 1.37 21.63
N GLU A 300 -6.59 2.66 21.27
CA GLU A 300 -7.21 3.16 20.02
C GLU A 300 -6.39 2.77 18.78
N ARG A 301 -5.07 2.69 18.91
CA ARG A 301 -4.15 2.31 17.81
C ARG A 301 -3.89 0.80 17.72
N ALA A 302 -4.63 -0.03 18.45
CA ALA A 302 -4.49 -1.49 18.46
C ALA A 302 -5.39 -2.15 17.41
N ASP A 303 -4.89 -3.17 16.71
CA ASP A 303 -5.74 -4.04 15.87
C ASP A 303 -6.40 -5.13 16.71
N LEU A 304 -5.69 -5.57 17.74
CA LEU A 304 -6.12 -6.57 18.70
C LEU A 304 -5.66 -6.16 20.11
N VAL A 305 -6.59 -6.17 21.06
CA VAL A 305 -6.28 -5.93 22.48
C VAL A 305 -6.24 -7.26 23.23
N LEU A 306 -5.15 -7.53 23.94
CA LEU A 306 -5.02 -8.68 24.85
C LEU A 306 -5.39 -8.26 26.26
N GLU A 307 -6.61 -8.61 26.68
CA GLU A 307 -7.09 -8.38 28.05
C GLU A 307 -6.54 -9.48 28.97
N CYS A 308 -5.45 -9.17 29.66
CA CYS A 308 -4.73 -10.08 30.54
C CYS A 308 -5.37 -10.11 31.93
N VAL A 309 -5.90 -11.27 32.33
CA VAL A 309 -6.60 -11.51 33.60
C VAL A 309 -5.93 -12.67 34.34
N PRO A 310 -5.46 -12.52 35.60
CA PRO A 310 -4.95 -13.66 36.37
C PRO A 310 -5.99 -14.76 36.54
N ALA A 311 -5.62 -16.03 36.34
CA ALA A 311 -6.52 -17.16 36.54
C ALA A 311 -7.06 -17.30 37.98
N ALA A 312 -6.45 -16.59 38.95
CA ALA A 312 -6.83 -16.56 40.35
C ALA A 312 -7.49 -15.22 40.81
N SER A 313 -7.98 -14.36 39.89
CA SER A 313 -8.73 -13.14 40.24
C SER A 313 -10.25 -13.39 40.39
N ASP A 314 -10.90 -12.60 41.23
CA ASP A 314 -12.37 -12.56 41.33
C ASP A 314 -12.96 -11.78 40.15
N LEU A 315 -13.68 -12.49 39.28
CA LEU A 315 -14.26 -11.99 38.01
C LEU A 315 -15.15 -10.74 38.15
N VAL A 316 -15.71 -10.50 39.35
CA VAL A 316 -16.78 -9.51 39.60
C VAL A 316 -16.29 -8.05 39.52
N LYS A 317 -14.99 -7.78 39.71
CA LYS A 317 -14.44 -6.42 39.60
C LYS A 317 -14.00 -6.03 38.18
N GLU A 318 -13.94 -6.98 37.25
CA GLU A 318 -13.27 -6.80 35.95
C GLU A 318 -14.25 -6.61 34.78
N GLU A 319 -15.55 -6.90 34.96
CA GLU A 319 -16.59 -6.69 33.93
C GLU A 319 -16.67 -5.24 33.42
N ALA A 320 -16.36 -4.27 34.30
CA ALA A 320 -16.37 -2.84 34.01
C ALA A 320 -15.42 -2.39 32.88
N TYR A 321 -14.28 -3.07 32.68
CA TYR A 321 -13.36 -2.75 31.57
C TYR A 321 -13.91 -3.22 30.22
N SER A 322 -14.52 -4.41 30.18
CA SER A 322 -15.06 -4.97 28.94
C SER A 322 -16.29 -4.22 28.40
N ALA A 323 -17.12 -3.64 29.28
CA ALA A 323 -18.30 -2.86 28.89
C ALA A 323 -17.95 -1.58 28.11
N ALA A 324 -16.77 -0.99 28.34
CA ALA A 324 -16.31 0.21 27.65
C ALA A 324 -15.69 -0.05 26.25
N MET A 325 -15.56 -1.32 25.85
CA MET A 325 -14.80 -1.75 24.66
C MET A 325 -15.65 -2.55 23.65
N ALA A 326 -16.99 -2.45 23.73
CA ALA A 326 -17.93 -3.33 23.03
C ALA A 326 -17.79 -3.40 21.49
N ASP A 327 -17.18 -2.39 20.87
CA ASP A 327 -16.99 -2.25 19.41
C ASP A 327 -15.59 -2.68 18.92
N ARG A 328 -14.75 -3.28 19.78
CA ARG A 328 -13.34 -3.60 19.48
C ARG A 328 -13.03 -5.09 19.52
N THR A 329 -12.07 -5.53 18.71
CA THR A 329 -11.57 -6.91 18.76
C THR A 329 -10.69 -7.11 19.99
N VAL A 330 -11.29 -7.61 21.07
CA VAL A 330 -10.61 -7.96 22.33
C VAL A 330 -10.47 -9.48 22.45
N LEU A 331 -9.25 -9.96 22.72
CA LEU A 331 -8.97 -11.34 23.09
C LEU A 331 -8.63 -11.39 24.58
N ARG A 332 -9.45 -12.10 25.36
CA ARG A 332 -9.20 -12.31 26.78
C ARG A 332 -8.15 -13.41 26.97
N VAL A 333 -7.15 -13.14 27.80
CA VAL A 333 -6.04 -14.05 28.10
C VAL A 333 -6.00 -14.32 29.59
N ARG A 334 -6.29 -15.55 30.03
CA ARG A 334 -6.15 -15.93 31.44
C ARG A 334 -4.69 -16.24 31.74
N THR A 335 -3.99 -15.34 32.42
CA THR A 335 -2.56 -15.48 32.73
C THR A 335 -2.34 -16.24 34.05
N LYS A 336 -1.15 -16.80 34.24
CA LYS A 336 -0.74 -17.54 35.46
C LYS A 336 -1.62 -18.77 35.76
N CYS A 337 -2.07 -19.48 34.73
CA CYS A 337 -2.90 -20.70 34.92
C CYS A 337 -2.18 -21.80 35.74
N ASP A 338 -0.85 -21.77 35.82
CA ASP A 338 -0.03 -22.63 36.69
C ASP A 338 -0.32 -22.50 38.20
N LEU A 339 -0.94 -21.39 38.63
CA LEU A 339 -1.28 -21.15 40.04
C LEU A 339 -2.65 -21.70 40.45
N VAL A 340 -3.44 -22.26 39.51
CA VAL A 340 -4.79 -22.77 39.77
C VAL A 340 -4.83 -24.30 39.61
N PRO A 341 -5.28 -25.07 40.61
CA PRO A 341 -5.45 -26.52 40.47
C PRO A 341 -6.49 -26.89 39.41
N ARG A 342 -6.21 -27.90 38.57
CA ARG A 342 -7.12 -28.40 37.52
C ARG A 342 -8.56 -28.70 37.99
N SER A 343 -8.73 -29.06 39.26
CA SER A 343 -10.05 -29.33 39.87
C SER A 343 -10.93 -28.08 40.06
N LEU A 344 -10.38 -26.88 39.87
CA LEU A 344 -11.08 -25.59 39.93
C LEU A 344 -11.13 -24.88 38.57
N GLU A 345 -10.76 -25.57 37.48
CA GLU A 345 -10.93 -25.06 36.13
C GLU A 345 -12.41 -24.82 35.83
N THR A 346 -12.87 -23.57 35.97
CA THR A 346 -13.99 -23.11 35.16
C THR A 346 -13.52 -23.09 33.71
N PRO A 347 -14.10 -23.89 32.80
CA PRO A 347 -13.78 -23.78 31.39
C PRO A 347 -14.13 -22.37 30.93
N SER A 348 -13.20 -21.73 30.22
CA SER A 348 -13.46 -20.44 29.60
C SER A 348 -14.71 -20.57 28.73
N ARG A 349 -15.74 -19.75 28.98
CA ARG A 349 -17.01 -19.80 28.25
C ARG A 349 -16.85 -19.20 26.84
N GLY A 350 -16.06 -19.88 26.01
CA GLY A 350 -15.95 -19.69 24.55
C GLY A 350 -15.09 -18.54 24.03
N LEU A 351 -14.40 -17.74 24.86
CA LEU A 351 -13.87 -16.43 24.43
C LEU A 351 -12.43 -16.07 24.86
N GLY A 352 -11.65 -16.97 25.45
CA GLY A 352 -10.27 -16.64 25.87
C GLY A 352 -9.32 -17.83 25.98
N VAL A 353 -8.02 -17.51 25.90
CA VAL A 353 -6.89 -18.47 25.93
C VAL A 353 -6.22 -18.46 27.30
N ASP A 354 -5.90 -19.64 27.83
CA ASP A 354 -5.19 -19.81 29.09
C ASP A 354 -3.69 -19.83 28.87
N THR A 355 -2.91 -19.08 29.67
CA THR A 355 -1.46 -18.98 29.51
C THR A 355 -0.71 -19.01 30.84
N SER A 356 0.46 -19.63 30.83
CA SER A 356 1.45 -19.50 31.89
C SER A 356 2.77 -19.00 31.32
N ALA A 357 3.11 -17.77 31.67
CA ALA A 357 4.43 -17.22 31.42
C ALA A 357 5.55 -17.93 32.22
N ALA A 358 5.21 -18.70 33.26
CA ALA A 358 6.19 -19.43 34.06
C ALA A 358 6.55 -20.79 33.45
N THR A 359 5.61 -21.46 32.78
CA THR A 359 5.79 -22.82 32.23
C THR A 359 5.77 -22.89 30.70
N GLY A 360 5.41 -21.79 30.02
CA GLY A 360 5.21 -21.75 28.57
C GLY A 360 3.86 -22.32 28.10
N ALA A 361 3.01 -22.82 29.01
CA ALA A 361 1.70 -23.37 28.67
C ALA A 361 0.82 -22.35 27.95
N GLY A 362 0.14 -22.78 26.88
CA GLY A 362 -0.82 -21.98 26.12
C GLY A 362 -0.23 -20.87 25.23
N ILE A 363 1.07 -20.61 25.29
CA ILE A 363 1.70 -19.53 24.50
C ILE A 363 1.59 -19.79 22.99
N ALA A 364 1.76 -21.03 22.54
CA ALA A 364 1.61 -21.40 21.13
C ALA A 364 0.16 -21.24 20.63
N GLU A 365 -0.82 -21.60 21.46
CA GLU A 365 -2.24 -21.40 21.19
C GLU A 365 -2.59 -19.91 21.12
N LEU A 366 -2.04 -19.09 22.03
CA LEU A 366 -2.20 -17.64 22.00
C LEU A 366 -1.62 -17.04 20.72
N ARG A 367 -0.43 -17.46 20.27
CA ARG A 367 0.17 -17.00 19.00
C ARG A 367 -0.73 -17.34 17.81
N LEU A 368 -1.29 -18.55 17.76
CA LEU A 368 -2.23 -18.99 16.72
C LEU A 368 -3.53 -18.18 16.75
N GLU A 369 -4.11 -17.93 17.92
CA GLU A 369 -5.35 -17.17 18.07
C GLU A 369 -5.17 -15.68 17.73
N ILE A 370 -4.03 -15.08 18.08
CA ILE A 370 -3.62 -13.74 17.66
C ILE A 370 -3.58 -13.67 16.12
N ALA A 371 -2.83 -14.58 15.49
CA ALA A 371 -2.71 -14.64 14.04
C ALA A 371 -4.07 -14.88 13.36
N ARG A 372 -4.92 -15.76 13.91
CA ARG A 372 -6.25 -16.07 13.37
C ARG A 372 -7.19 -14.87 13.43
N ARG A 373 -7.19 -14.10 14.52
CA ARG A 373 -8.04 -12.90 14.65
C ARG A 373 -7.58 -11.78 13.74
N ILE A 374 -6.29 -11.49 13.72
CA ILE A 374 -5.73 -10.47 12.82
C ILE A 374 -5.99 -10.85 11.36
N ARG A 375 -5.66 -12.07 10.92
CA ARG A 375 -5.97 -12.55 9.55
C ARG A 375 -7.47 -12.56 9.23
N GLY A 376 -8.33 -12.68 10.24
CA GLY A 376 -9.78 -12.57 10.11
C GLY A 376 -10.29 -11.13 9.95
N GLN A 377 -9.55 -10.14 10.46
CA GLN A 377 -9.78 -8.70 10.26
C GLN A 377 -9.12 -8.18 8.96
N GLU A 378 -7.97 -8.75 8.57
CA GLU A 378 -7.19 -8.39 7.36
C GLU A 378 -7.95 -8.59 6.03
N VAL A 379 -9.14 -9.20 6.05
CA VAL A 379 -10.05 -9.29 4.89
C VAL A 379 -10.43 -7.89 4.37
N GLU A 380 -10.36 -6.83 5.18
CA GLU A 380 -10.65 -5.45 4.77
C GLU A 380 -9.40 -4.56 4.50
N GLY A 381 -8.20 -5.13 4.64
CA GLY A 381 -7.02 -4.73 3.86
C GLY A 381 -5.81 -4.16 4.63
N ASP A 382 -4.63 -4.34 4.05
CA ASP A 382 -3.42 -3.56 4.33
C ASP A 382 -2.52 -3.49 3.09
N LEU A 383 -2.50 -2.31 2.43
CA LEU A 383 -1.73 -1.99 1.22
C LEU A 383 -1.58 -0.46 1.10
N SER A 384 -0.34 -0.01 0.85
CA SER A 384 0.00 1.34 0.33
C SER A 384 0.39 2.43 1.35
N THR A 385 1.37 2.15 2.20
CA THR A 385 1.87 3.03 3.28
C THR A 385 2.59 4.34 2.85
N THR A 386 2.61 4.67 1.54
CA THR A 386 3.15 5.95 1.03
C THR A 386 2.43 6.49 -0.20
N THR A 387 1.91 5.61 -1.06
CA THR A 387 1.00 6.01 -2.15
C THR A 387 -0.40 6.30 -1.62
N GLY A 388 -0.89 5.53 -0.64
CA GLY A 388 -2.14 5.77 0.08
C GLY A 388 -2.17 7.18 0.64
N ALA A 389 -1.12 7.60 1.35
CA ALA A 389 -1.02 8.93 1.94
C ALA A 389 -1.22 10.06 0.91
N ARG A 390 -0.51 9.98 -0.23
CA ARG A 390 -0.61 10.96 -1.32
C ARG A 390 -2.02 11.01 -1.90
N CYS A 391 -2.60 9.86 -2.22
CA CYS A 391 -3.94 9.80 -2.80
C CYS A 391 -4.99 10.26 -1.79
N ARG A 392 -4.92 9.80 -0.55
CA ARG A 392 -5.82 10.18 0.56
C ARG A 392 -5.81 11.67 0.82
N ASP A 393 -4.62 12.28 0.94
CA ASP A 393 -4.51 13.71 1.24
C ASP A 393 -5.14 14.55 0.10
N SER A 394 -4.89 14.22 -1.17
CA SER A 394 -5.59 14.86 -2.30
C SER A 394 -7.09 14.56 -2.34
N LEU A 395 -7.54 13.36 -2.00
CA LEU A 395 -8.97 13.02 -1.92
C LEU A 395 -9.69 13.85 -0.83
N TYR A 396 -9.08 14.05 0.34
CA TYR A 396 -9.64 14.93 1.38
C TYR A 396 -9.65 16.40 0.95
N GLN A 397 -8.61 16.91 0.28
CA GLN A 397 -8.62 18.29 -0.22
C GLN A 397 -9.68 18.48 -1.31
N ALA A 398 -9.85 17.52 -2.22
CA ALA A 398 -10.93 17.53 -3.21
C ALA A 398 -12.31 17.52 -2.52
N ALA A 399 -12.56 16.60 -1.58
CA ALA A 399 -13.81 16.52 -0.83
C ALA A 399 -14.11 17.82 -0.05
N ARG A 400 -13.08 18.45 0.52
CA ARG A 400 -13.22 19.75 1.19
C ARG A 400 -13.63 20.84 0.21
N ALA A 401 -12.97 20.94 -0.94
CA ALA A 401 -13.29 21.94 -1.96
C ALA A 401 -14.71 21.75 -2.53
N LEU A 402 -15.15 20.51 -2.79
CA LEU A 402 -16.53 20.23 -3.21
C LEU A 402 -17.57 20.65 -2.16
N ARG A 403 -17.27 20.52 -0.86
CA ARG A 403 -18.13 21.06 0.21
C ARG A 403 -18.15 22.57 0.26
N THR A 404 -17.01 23.24 0.13
CA THR A 404 -16.98 24.71 0.07
C THR A 404 -17.77 25.25 -1.13
N ALA A 405 -17.73 24.56 -2.28
CA ALA A 405 -18.62 24.84 -3.41
C ALA A 405 -20.12 24.58 -3.08
N SER A 406 -20.48 23.44 -2.47
CA SER A 406 -21.85 23.12 -1.99
C SER A 406 -22.38 24.21 -1.04
N GLU A 407 -21.60 24.59 -0.03
CA GLU A 407 -21.92 25.64 0.93
C GLU A 407 -22.08 27.01 0.25
N THR A 408 -21.18 27.36 -0.67
CA THR A 408 -21.24 28.62 -1.42
C THR A 408 -22.51 28.73 -2.27
N ILE A 409 -22.92 27.66 -2.95
CA ILE A 409 -24.19 27.62 -3.70
C ILE A 409 -25.40 27.82 -2.77
N ARG A 410 -25.44 27.11 -1.63
CA ARG A 410 -26.53 27.22 -0.64
C ARG A 410 -26.63 28.61 0.01
N MET A 411 -25.50 29.30 0.15
CA MET A 411 -25.44 30.67 0.67
C MET A 411 -25.72 31.75 -0.42
N VAL A 412 -26.07 31.35 -1.64
CA VAL A 412 -26.29 32.23 -2.79
C VAL A 412 -25.05 33.09 -3.10
N GLY A 413 -23.88 32.45 -3.01
CA GLY A 413 -22.61 33.01 -3.46
C GLY A 413 -22.52 33.12 -4.98
N GLY A 414 -21.58 33.94 -5.47
CA GLY A 414 -21.36 34.13 -6.90
C GLY A 414 -20.70 32.90 -7.56
N ASP A 415 -21.04 32.64 -8.81
CA ASP A 415 -20.54 31.49 -9.58
C ASP A 415 -19.02 31.49 -9.77
N GLU A 416 -18.36 32.66 -9.68
CA GLU A 416 -16.89 32.79 -9.64
C GLU A 416 -16.24 32.02 -8.47
N LEU A 417 -16.85 32.08 -7.28
CA LEU A 417 -16.35 31.38 -6.09
C LEU A 417 -16.58 29.88 -6.20
N VAL A 418 -17.74 29.49 -6.73
CA VAL A 418 -18.07 28.08 -7.00
C VAL A 418 -17.08 27.49 -8.02
N ALA A 419 -16.82 28.19 -9.13
CA ALA A 419 -15.84 27.77 -10.14
C ALA A 419 -14.42 27.66 -9.59
N LEU A 420 -14.00 28.55 -8.68
CA LEU A 420 -12.71 28.50 -8.00
C LEU A 420 -12.55 27.21 -7.17
N ASP A 421 -13.53 26.88 -6.33
CA ASP A 421 -13.49 25.67 -5.50
C ASP A 421 -13.57 24.39 -6.34
N LEU A 422 -14.37 24.38 -7.41
CA LEU A 422 -14.43 23.25 -8.35
C LEU A 422 -13.09 23.03 -9.07
N ARG A 423 -12.40 24.11 -9.47
CA ARG A 423 -11.05 24.05 -10.05
C ARG A 423 -10.04 23.43 -9.06
N LEU A 424 -10.10 23.81 -7.78
CA LEU A 424 -9.28 23.19 -6.72
C LEU A 424 -9.54 21.67 -6.60
N ALA A 425 -10.81 21.25 -6.64
CA ALA A 425 -11.16 19.84 -6.62
C ALA A 425 -10.62 19.09 -7.86
N ILE A 426 -10.77 19.66 -9.06
CA ILE A 426 -10.27 19.09 -10.32
C ILE A 426 -8.74 18.89 -10.27
N ASP A 427 -7.99 19.86 -9.74
CA ASP A 427 -6.54 19.77 -9.61
C ASP A 427 -6.11 18.67 -8.64
N GLU A 428 -6.79 18.53 -7.49
CA GLU A 428 -6.51 17.47 -6.51
C GLU A 428 -6.85 16.07 -7.06
N LEU A 429 -8.01 15.88 -7.71
CA LEU A 429 -8.32 14.63 -8.41
C LEU A 429 -7.31 14.36 -9.55
N GLY A 430 -6.85 15.42 -10.21
CA GLY A 430 -5.78 15.37 -11.21
C GLY A 430 -4.45 14.84 -10.66
N LYS A 431 -4.08 15.21 -9.43
CA LYS A 431 -2.91 14.64 -8.73
C LYS A 431 -3.09 13.16 -8.42
N VAL A 432 -4.29 12.71 -8.03
CA VAL A 432 -4.56 11.29 -7.74
C VAL A 432 -4.33 10.42 -8.98
N VAL A 433 -4.96 10.79 -10.10
CA VAL A 433 -4.88 10.05 -11.39
C VAL A 433 -3.50 10.18 -12.05
N GLY A 434 -2.81 11.29 -11.81
CA GLY A 434 -1.55 11.63 -12.47
C GLY A 434 -1.71 12.51 -13.70
N ALA A 435 -2.81 13.25 -13.83
CA ALA A 435 -2.95 14.30 -14.84
C ALA A 435 -2.14 15.56 -14.48
N VAL A 436 -1.87 15.78 -13.18
CA VAL A 436 -1.03 16.87 -12.67
C VAL A 436 0.03 16.26 -11.76
N VAL A 437 1.27 16.13 -12.24
CA VAL A 437 2.39 15.54 -11.49
C VAL A 437 3.65 16.36 -11.69
N THR A 438 4.41 16.55 -10.61
CA THR A 438 5.76 17.14 -10.66
C THR A 438 6.81 16.06 -10.84
N ASP A 439 7.94 16.40 -11.47
CA ASP A 439 9.07 15.47 -11.66
C ASP A 439 9.51 14.80 -10.35
N ASP A 440 9.56 15.55 -9.24
CA ASP A 440 9.91 15.04 -7.91
C ASP A 440 8.97 13.91 -7.41
N ILE A 441 7.68 13.97 -7.76
CA ILE A 441 6.70 12.93 -7.38
C ILE A 441 6.92 11.68 -8.22
N LEU A 442 7.15 11.83 -9.53
CA LEU A 442 7.49 10.72 -10.42
C LEU A 442 8.77 10.03 -9.93
N ASP A 443 9.82 10.79 -9.66
CA ASP A 443 11.08 10.30 -9.11
C ASP A 443 10.85 9.52 -7.81
N ARG A 444 10.07 10.06 -6.87
CA ARG A 444 9.82 9.42 -5.56
C ARG A 444 8.99 8.13 -5.66
N VAL A 445 8.06 8.04 -6.62
CA VAL A 445 7.26 6.83 -6.87
C VAL A 445 8.11 5.77 -7.57
N PHE A 446 8.74 6.11 -8.69
CA PHE A 446 9.42 5.12 -9.54
C PHE A 446 10.79 4.68 -9.00
N ARG A 447 11.49 5.48 -8.18
CA ARG A 447 12.72 5.04 -7.48
C ARG A 447 12.53 3.84 -6.56
N LYS A 448 11.30 3.55 -6.11
CA LYS A 448 10.98 2.35 -5.30
C LYS A 448 10.91 1.06 -6.11
N PHE A 449 10.80 1.16 -7.43
CA PHE A 449 10.54 0.02 -8.30
C PHE A 449 11.87 -0.69 -8.62
N CYS A 450 11.83 -2.02 -8.72
CA CYS A 450 12.97 -2.77 -9.25
C CYS A 450 13.40 -2.25 -10.63
N ILE A 451 14.72 -2.26 -10.86
CA ILE A 451 15.28 -2.06 -12.20
C ILE A 451 14.81 -3.20 -13.09
N GLY A 452 14.33 -2.87 -14.29
CA GLY A 452 14.01 -3.86 -15.33
C GLY A 452 12.69 -4.63 -15.19
N LYS A 453 11.84 -4.31 -14.19
CA LYS A 453 10.45 -4.82 -13.99
C LYS A 453 9.83 -5.45 -15.24
#